data_AF-A0A0D3JSS9-F1
#
_entry.id   AF-A0A0D3JSS9-F1
#
_cell.length_a   1.000
_cell.length_b   1.000
_cell.length_c   1.000
_cell.angle_alpha   90.00
_cell.angle_beta   90.00
_cell.angle_gamma   90.00
#
_symmetry.space_group_name_H-M   'P 1'
#
loop_
_entity.id
_entity.type
_entity.pdbx_description
1 polymer ?
#
loop_
_entity_poly.entity_id
_entity_poly.type
_entity_poly.pdbx_seq_one_letter_code
_entity_poly.pdbx_strand_id
1 'polypeptide(L)' 'MRIDGTTSAKKRTDLVQAFQDTRAPGSPRVALLSINAAGVGITLTAAHHVIFAELSWTPGVLEQCVDRVHRLGQ' A
#
# COMPACT_ATOMS: atom_id res chain seq x y z
N MET A 1 0.44 -9.15 -2.21
CA MET A 1 0.61 -9.10 -0.74
C MET A 1 -0.69 -8.67 -0.08
N ARG A 2 -0.90 -9.01 1.20
CA ARG A 2 -2.05 -8.56 2.00
C ARG A 2 -1.57 -7.91 3.29
N ILE A 3 -2.07 -6.71 3.61
CA ILE A 3 -1.80 -6.01 4.87
C ILE A 3 -3.13 -5.55 5.48
N ASP A 4 -3.39 -5.98 6.70
CA ASP A 4 -4.61 -5.67 7.45
C ASP A 4 -4.27 -5.44 8.93
N GLY A 5 -5.29 -5.20 9.77
CA GLY A 5 -5.13 -4.97 11.20
C GLY A 5 -4.48 -6.12 11.99
N THR A 6 -4.40 -7.33 11.42
CA THR A 6 -3.75 -8.49 12.04
C THR A 6 -2.28 -8.63 11.65
N THR A 7 -1.80 -7.79 10.72
CA THR A 7 -0.43 -7.86 10.20
C THR A 7 0.54 -7.17 11.16
N SER A 8 1.46 -7.95 11.75
CA SER A 8 2.49 -7.43 12.64
C SER A 8 3.40 -6.40 11.95
N ALA A 9 3.98 -5.49 12.72
CA ALA A 9 4.83 -4.42 12.20
C ALA A 9 6.01 -4.97 11.37
N LYS A 10 6.70 -6.00 11.87
CA LYS A 10 7.80 -6.65 11.15
C LYS A 10 7.35 -7.21 9.80
N LYS A 11 6.28 -8.01 9.80
CA LYS A 11 5.73 -8.61 8.58
C LYS A 11 5.28 -7.56 7.57
N ARG A 12 4.74 -6.44 8.04
CA ARG A 12 4.35 -5.30 7.20
C ARG A 12 5.55 -4.74 6.44
N THR A 13 6.66 -4.48 7.14
CA THR A 13 7.90 -4.00 6.52
C THR A 13 8.42 -4.98 5.47
N ASP A 14 8.47 -6.27 5.80
CA ASP A 14 8.94 -7.32 4.89
C ASP A 14 8.08 -7.39 3.61
N LEU A 15 6.75 -7.32 3.76
CA LEU A 15 5.81 -7.33 2.63
C LEU A 15 5.95 -6.09 1.75
N VAL A 16 6.07 -4.90 2.36
CA VAL A 16 6.27 -3.65 1.61
C VAL A 16 7.58 -3.70 0.84
N GLN A 17 8.66 -4.18 1.45
CA GLN A 17 9.95 -4.33 0.76
C GLN A 17 9.86 -5.29 -0.43
N ALA A 18 9.23 -6.45 -0.23
CA ALA A 18 9.03 -7.43 -1.30
C ALA A 18 8.16 -6.89 -2.45
N PHE A 19 7.17 -6.04 -2.14
CA PHE A 19 6.35 -5.39 -3.16
C PHE A 19 7.12 -4.33 -3.96
N GLN A 20 8.01 -3.61 -3.30
CA GLN A 20 8.80 -2.54 -3.91
C GLN A 20 9.94 -3.08 -4.79
N ASP A 21 10.47 -4.26 -4.50
CA ASP A 21 11.47 -4.93 -5.33
C ASP A 21 10.84 -5.61 -6.55
N THR A 22 10.50 -4.82 -7.58
CA THR A 22 9.81 -5.33 -8.78
C THR A 22 10.66 -6.28 -9.65
N ARG A 23 11.97 -6.38 -9.40
CA ARG A 23 12.91 -7.19 -10.19
C ARG A 23 13.13 -8.58 -9.58
N ALA A 24 12.87 -8.74 -8.29
CA ALA A 24 13.01 -10.03 -7.62
C ALA A 24 12.00 -11.07 -8.16
N PRO A 25 12.43 -12.34 -8.33
CA PRO A 25 11.51 -13.42 -8.69
C PRO A 25 10.42 -13.60 -7.63
N GLY A 26 9.16 -13.67 -8.07
CA GLY A 26 8.01 -13.87 -7.19
C GLY A 26 7.51 -12.61 -6.49
N SER A 27 8.01 -11.42 -6.84
CA SER A 27 7.53 -10.18 -6.25
C SER A 27 6.04 -9.96 -6.49
N PRO A 28 5.27 -9.57 -5.45
CA PRO A 28 3.83 -9.41 -5.59
C PRO A 28 3.49 -8.29 -6.57
N ARG A 29 2.57 -8.56 -7.50
CA ARG A 29 2.10 -7.56 -8.48
C ARG A 29 0.90 -6.74 -7.99
N VAL A 30 0.21 -7.24 -6.96
CA VAL A 30 -0.98 -6.63 -6.36
C VAL A 30 -0.81 -6.56 -4.85
N ALA A 31 -1.23 -5.44 -4.27
CA ALA A 31 -1.31 -5.24 -2.83
C ALA A 31 -2.77 -5.02 -2.42
N LEU A 32 -3.27 -5.86 -1.52
CA LEU A 32 -4.59 -5.70 -0.91
C LEU A 32 -4.42 -5.17 0.50
N LEU A 33 -5.02 -4.01 0.78
CA LEU A 33 -4.92 -3.36 2.08
C LEU A 33 -6.30 -2.95 2.58
N SER A 34 -6.51 -3.05 3.89
CA SER A 34 -7.60 -2.30 4.53
C SER A 34 -7.31 -0.80 4.46
N ILE A 35 -8.34 0.04 4.33
CA ILE A 35 -8.17 1.50 4.23
C ILE A 35 -7.36 2.10 5.40
N ASN A 36 -7.56 1.57 6.62
CA ASN A 36 -6.82 1.99 7.81
C ASN A 36 -5.32 1.64 7.74
N ALA A 37 -4.98 0.51 7.10
CA ALA A 37 -3.59 0.10 6.93
C ALA A 37 -2.89 0.88 5.80
N ALA A 38 -3.65 1.27 4.76
CA ALA A 38 -3.16 2.09 3.66
C ALA A 38 -2.90 3.55 4.09
N GLY A 39 -3.66 4.08 5.04
CA GLY A 39 -3.49 5.46 5.52
C GLY A 39 -2.17 5.75 6.25
N VAL A 40 -1.43 4.74 6.73
CA VAL A 40 -0.33 4.94 7.68
C VAL A 40 1.03 4.41 7.21
N GLY A 41 2.04 5.28 7.26
CA GLY A 41 3.47 4.92 7.45
C GLY A 41 4.14 4.04 6.39
N ILE A 42 3.51 3.74 5.26
CA ILE A 42 4.08 2.90 4.19
C ILE A 42 4.33 3.72 2.91
N THR A 43 5.14 3.16 2.01
CA THR A 43 5.39 3.71 0.67
C THR A 43 5.18 2.58 -0.33
N LEU A 44 4.36 2.81 -1.36
CA LEU A 44 3.93 1.81 -2.34
C LEU A 44 4.17 2.27 -3.78
N THR A 45 5.28 2.99 -4.00
CA THR A 45 5.65 3.63 -5.26
C THR A 45 5.93 2.69 -6.43
N ALA A 46 6.03 1.38 -6.21
CA ALA A 46 6.03 0.38 -7.29
C ALA A 46 4.65 0.22 -7.94
N ALA A 47 3.57 0.60 -7.25
CA ALA A 47 2.23 0.60 -7.81
C ALA A 47 1.99 1.85 -8.68
N HIS A 48 1.11 1.70 -9.67
CA HIS A 48 0.68 2.79 -10.55
C HIS A 48 -0.82 3.05 -10.47
N HIS A 49 -1.60 1.99 -10.22
CA HIS A 49 -3.05 2.04 -10.12
C HIS A 49 -3.49 1.84 -8.68
N VAL A 50 -4.51 2.60 -8.28
CA VAL A 50 -5.18 2.51 -6.99
C VAL A 50 -6.66 2.26 -7.26
N ILE A 51 -7.21 1.23 -6.60
CA ILE A 51 -8.63 0.90 -6.68
C ILE A 51 -9.17 0.87 -5.25
N PHE A 52 -10.22 1.65 -5.00
CA PHE A 52 -10.93 1.65 -3.73
C PHE A 52 -12.13 0.70 -3.82
N ALA A 53 -12.10 -0.37 -3.03
CA ALA A 53 -13.24 -1.29 -2.91
C ALA A 53 -14.34 -0.73 -1.98
N GLU A 54 -14.00 0.25 -1.15
CA GLU A 54 -14.88 0.97 -0.24
C GLU A 54 -14.48 2.44 -0.18
N LEU A 55 -15.40 3.32 0.25
CA LEU A 55 -15.14 4.75 0.43
C LEU A 55 -15.20 5.14 1.91
N SER A 56 -14.34 6.09 2.30
CA SER A 56 -14.40 6.72 3.61
C SER A 56 -15.32 7.94 3.58
N TRP A 57 -16.01 8.21 4.69
CA TRP A 57 -16.77 9.44 4.91
C TRP A 57 -15.89 10.69 4.92
N THR A 58 -14.59 10.53 5.20
CA THR A 58 -13.61 11.60 5.22
C THR A 58 -12.75 11.51 3.96
N PRO A 59 -12.90 12.45 3.00
CA PRO A 59 -12.17 12.41 1.72
C PRO A 59 -10.65 12.34 1.88
N GLY A 60 -10.10 13.08 2.86
CA GLY A 60 -8.67 13.11 3.12
C GLY A 60 -8.05 11.76 3.47
N VAL A 61 -8.84 10.78 3.93
CA VAL A 61 -8.35 9.40 4.15
C VAL A 61 -8.02 8.72 2.81
N LEU A 62 -8.86 8.93 1.79
CA LEU A 62 -8.61 8.38 0.46
C LEU A 62 -7.43 9.08 -0.21
N GLU A 63 -7.36 10.41 -0.11
CA GLU A 63 -6.22 11.20 -0.61
C GLU A 63 -4.91 10.71 0.02
N GLN A 64 -4.89 10.54 1.34
CA GLN A 64 -3.72 10.01 2.05
C GLN A 64 -3.32 8.60 1.59
N CYS A 65 -4.29 7.76 1.21
CA CYS A 65 -4.01 6.44 0.65
C CYS A 65 -3.40 6.54 -0.76
N VAL A 66 -3.90 7.45 -1.61
CA VAL A 66 -3.35 7.70 -2.95
C VAL A 66 -1.91 8.22 -2.88
N ASP A 67 -1.62 9.14 -1.94
CA ASP A 67 -0.27 9.71 -1.71
C ASP A 67 0.79 8.66 -1.30
N ARG A 68 0.37 7.44 -0.95
CA ARG A 68 1.30 6.32 -0.71
C ARG A 68 1.82 5.72 -2.00
N VAL A 69 1.00 5.78 -3.05
CA VAL A 69 1.28 5.22 -4.37
C VAL A 69 1.87 6.28 -5.26
N HIS A 70 1.26 7.47 -5.32
CA HIS A 70 1.72 8.58 -6.14
C HIS A 70 2.51 9.57 -5.31
N ARG A 71 3.80 9.73 -5.62
CA ARG A 71 4.70 10.67 -4.93
C ARG A 71 5.50 11.50 -5.93
N LEU A 72 5.85 12.72 -5.54
CA LEU A 72 6.67 13.63 -6.34
C LEU A 72 8.02 12.97 -6.66
N GLY A 73 8.37 12.91 -7.94
CA GLY A 73 9.62 12.32 -8.42
C GLY A 73 9.56 10.82 -8.75
N GLN A 74 8.38 10.21 -8.76
CA GLN A 74 8.12 9.01 -9.56
C GLN A 74 8.28 9.28 -11.05
#